data_AF-A0A7W9STL6-F1
#
_entry.id   AF-A0A7W9STL6-F1
#
_cell.length_a   1.000
_cell.length_b   1.000
_cell.length_c   1.000
_cell.angle_alpha   90.00
_cell.angle_beta   90.00
_cell.angle_gamma   90.00
#
_symmetry.space_group_name_H-M   'P 1'
#
loop_
_entity.id
_entity.type
_entity.pdbx_description
1 polymer ?
#
loop_
_entity_poly.entity_id
_entity_poly.type
_entity_poly.pdbx_seq_one_letter_code
_entity_poly.pdbx_strand_id
1 'polypeptide(L)'
;MRKKVPWVAIIAAANVILCGWALVSYLYLRVQVVLANDQTWRFEQSRSHALASKNAEGVADLQKIVQEYPSGTKQSKGSLLDQLVEQQRASAVREVLAHLRKETGKNLGDDPNIWIETYSKN
;
A
#
# COMPACT_ATOMS: atom_id res chain seq x y z
N MET A 1 -8.59 -6.56 -61.91
CA MET A 1 -9.44 -5.89 -60.90
C MET A 1 -8.68 -5.75 -59.59
N ARG A 2 -8.39 -4.52 -59.14
CA ARG A 2 -7.67 -4.25 -57.88
C ARG A 2 -8.71 -4.21 -56.74
N LYS A 3 -8.66 -5.15 -55.79
CA LYS A 3 -9.60 -5.16 -54.64
C LYS A 3 -9.40 -3.87 -53.83
N LYS A 4 -10.46 -3.08 -53.62
CA LYS A 4 -10.41 -1.90 -52.75
C LYS A 4 -10.33 -2.38 -51.30
N VAL A 5 -9.26 -2.05 -50.60
CA VAL A 5 -9.11 -2.35 -49.18
C VAL A 5 -10.12 -1.51 -48.40
N PRO A 6 -10.94 -2.11 -47.50
CA PRO A 6 -11.94 -1.37 -46.74
C PRO A 6 -11.29 -0.64 -45.55
N TRP A 7 -10.50 0.39 -45.85
CA TRP A 7 -9.74 1.16 -44.85
C TRP A 7 -10.61 1.68 -43.69
N VAL A 8 -11.84 2.07 -43.99
CA VAL A 8 -12.79 2.53 -42.97
C VAL A 8 -13.09 1.43 -41.94
N ALA A 9 -13.31 0.19 -42.39
CA ALA A 9 -13.57 -0.93 -41.48
C ALA A 9 -12.34 -1.28 -40.64
N ILE A 10 -11.14 -1.20 -41.22
CA ILE A 10 -9.88 -1.44 -40.51
C ILE A 10 -9.65 -0.38 -39.43
N ILE A 11 -9.83 0.90 -39.77
CA ILE A 11 -9.69 2.01 -38.83
C ILE A 11 -10.73 1.89 -37.71
N ALA A 12 -11.98 1.56 -38.03
CA ALA A 12 -13.02 1.35 -37.03
C ALA A 12 -12.65 0.21 -36.06
N ALA A 13 -12.20 -0.93 -36.58
CA ALA A 13 -11.77 -2.05 -35.75
C ALA A 13 -10.57 -1.70 -34.85
N ALA A 14 -9.57 -1.01 -35.39
CA ALA A 14 -8.41 -0.55 -34.61
C ALA A 14 -8.80 0.41 -33.49
N ASN A 15 -9.74 1.33 -33.73
CA ASN A 15 -10.26 2.22 -32.70
C ASN A 15 -11.00 1.47 -31.60
N VAL A 16 -11.84 0.48 -31.94
CA VAL A 16 -12.54 -0.34 -30.94
C VAL A 16 -11.54 -1.09 -30.05
N ILE A 17 -10.48 -1.66 -30.65
CA ILE A 17 -9.42 -2.36 -29.89
C ILE A 17 -8.69 -1.39 -28.95
N LEU A 18 -8.31 -0.21 -29.46
CA LEU A 18 -7.61 0.80 -28.66
C LEU A 18 -8.48 1.29 -27.50
N CYS A 19 -9.75 1.59 -27.75
CA CYS A 19 -10.70 2.00 -26.71
C CYS A 19 -10.90 0.90 -25.67
N GLY A 20 -11.02 -0.36 -26.09
CA GLY A 20 -11.13 -1.50 -25.19
C GLY A 20 -9.90 -1.63 -24.29
N TRP A 21 -8.69 -1.56 -24.87
CA TRP A 21 -7.45 -1.62 -24.10
C TRP A 21 -7.30 -0.45 -23.12
N ALA A 22 -7.65 0.76 -23.54
CA ALA A 22 -7.62 1.95 -22.69
C ALA A 22 -8.60 1.81 -21.52
N LEU A 23 -9.81 1.29 -21.75
CA LEU A 23 -10.80 1.05 -20.71
C LEU A 23 -10.32 0.03 -19.68
N VAL A 24 -9.78 -1.11 -20.13
CA VAL A 24 -9.23 -2.14 -19.23
C VAL A 24 -8.09 -1.57 -18.39
N SER A 25 -7.16 -0.84 -19.01
CA SER A 25 -6.03 -0.22 -18.31
C SER A 25 -6.48 0.80 -17.28
N TYR A 26 -7.52 1.59 -17.60
CA TYR A 26 -8.10 2.55 -16.68
C TYR A 26 -8.77 1.88 -15.48
N LEU A 27 -9.57 0.83 -15.71
CA LEU A 27 -10.24 0.09 -14.65
C LEU A 27 -9.22 -0.58 -13.72
N TYR A 28 -8.18 -1.19 -14.30
CA TYR A 28 -7.08 -1.78 -13.54
C TYR A 28 -6.38 -0.76 -12.64
N LEU A 29 -6.04 0.41 -13.19
CA LEU A 29 -5.42 1.49 -12.42
C LEU A 29 -6.33 1.99 -11.30
N ARG A 30 -7.64 2.16 -11.55
CA ARG A 30 -8.60 2.55 -10.52
C ARG A 30 -8.64 1.57 -9.35
N VAL A 31 -8.65 0.27 -9.63
CA VAL A 31 -8.61 -0.75 -8.57
C VAL A 31 -7.34 -0.63 -7.73
N GLN A 32 -6.17 -0.48 -8.36
CA GLN A 32 -4.92 -0.29 -7.63
C GLN A 32 -4.92 0.95 -6.74
N VAL A 33 -5.48 2.08 -7.22
CA VAL A 33 -5.59 3.32 -6.44
C VAL A 33 -6.51 3.13 -5.25
N VAL A 34 -7.67 2.47 -5.41
CA VAL A 34 -8.59 2.19 -4.30
C VAL A 34 -7.92 1.30 -3.25
N LEU A 35 -7.20 0.26 -3.67
CA LEU A 35 -6.48 -0.62 -2.75
C LEU A 35 -5.35 0.11 -2.03
N ALA A 36 -4.61 0.97 -2.73
CA ALA A 36 -3.55 1.78 -2.13
C ALA A 36 -4.13 2.73 -1.07
N ASN A 37 -5.25 3.39 -1.39
CA ASN A 37 -5.93 4.29 -0.47
C ASN A 37 -6.50 3.58 0.77
N ASP A 38 -7.08 2.39 0.61
CA ASP A 38 -7.54 1.57 1.74
C ASP A 38 -6.38 1.17 2.65
N GLN A 39 -5.23 0.76 2.07
CA GLN A 39 -4.05 0.40 2.83
C GLN A 39 -3.44 1.58 3.60
N THR A 40 -3.27 2.73 2.94
CA THR A 40 -2.73 3.93 3.61
C THR A 40 -3.66 4.41 4.72
N TRP A 41 -4.98 4.30 4.54
CA TRP A 41 -5.96 4.58 5.58
C TRP A 41 -5.84 3.60 6.78
N ARG A 42 -5.65 2.30 6.55
CA ARG A 42 -5.41 1.31 7.63
C ARG A 42 -4.13 1.58 8.41
N PHE A 43 -3.06 1.99 7.71
CA PHE A 43 -1.82 2.41 8.35
C PHE A 43 -2.04 3.63 9.22
N GLU A 44 -2.77 4.63 8.72
CA GLU A 44 -3.06 5.85 9.46
C GLU A 44 -3.94 5.61 10.69
N GLN A 45 -4.93 4.72 10.58
CA GLN A 45 -5.74 4.31 11.73
C GLN A 45 -4.90 3.60 12.79
N SER A 46 -4.08 2.62 12.38
CA SER A 46 -3.23 1.87 13.30
C SER A 46 -2.20 2.79 13.97
N ARG A 47 -1.60 3.71 13.21
CA ARG A 47 -0.71 4.77 13.72
C ARG A 47 -1.44 5.64 14.74
N SER A 48 -2.60 6.20 14.39
CA SER A 48 -3.35 7.08 15.28
C SER A 48 -3.74 6.37 16.59
N HIS A 49 -4.17 5.11 16.50
CA HIS A 49 -4.48 4.30 17.68
C HIS A 49 -3.24 4.04 18.53
N ALA A 50 -2.11 3.67 17.91
CA ALA A 50 -0.85 3.46 18.60
C ALA A 50 -0.36 4.72 19.33
N LEU A 51 -0.45 5.89 18.68
CA LEU A 51 -0.04 7.18 19.26
C LEU A 51 -0.94 7.63 20.43
N ALA A 52 -2.19 7.14 20.48
CA ALA A 52 -3.10 7.36 21.60
C ALA A 52 -2.94 6.34 22.73
N SER A 53 -2.24 5.23 22.47
CA SER A 53 -2.02 4.15 23.42
C SER A 53 -0.97 4.51 24.48
N LYS A 54 -1.03 3.84 25.64
CA LYS A 54 -0.07 4.01 26.72
C LYS A 54 0.85 2.80 26.83
N ASN A 55 2.05 3.02 27.37
CA ASN A 55 3.04 1.97 27.57
C ASN A 55 3.32 1.20 26.25
N ALA A 56 3.20 -0.12 26.27
CA ALA A 56 3.49 -1.00 25.14
C ALA A 56 2.24 -1.43 24.35
N GLU A 57 1.07 -0.89 24.65
CA GLU A 57 -0.19 -1.29 23.99
C GLU A 57 -0.15 -1.04 22.46
N GLY A 58 0.55 0.01 22.02
CA GLY A 58 0.71 0.34 20.60
C GLY A 58 1.53 -0.67 19.78
N VAL A 59 2.13 -1.68 20.41
CA VAL A 59 2.84 -2.75 19.69
C VAL A 59 1.88 -3.61 18.85
N ALA A 60 0.65 -3.82 19.31
CA ALA A 60 -0.35 -4.56 18.54
C ALA A 60 -0.68 -3.85 17.20
N ASP A 61 -0.71 -2.52 17.20
CA ASP A 61 -0.93 -1.74 15.99
C ASP A 61 0.31 -1.66 15.10
N LEU A 62 1.51 -1.62 15.69
CA LEU A 62 2.75 -1.80 14.95
C LEU A 62 2.76 -3.12 14.18
N GLN A 63 2.32 -4.20 14.82
CA GLN A 63 2.19 -5.51 14.19
C GLN A 63 1.20 -5.50 13.03
N LYS A 64 0.03 -4.86 13.18
CA LYS A 64 -0.93 -4.69 12.08
C LYS A 64 -0.30 -3.99 10.88
N ILE A 65 0.43 -2.89 11.10
CA ILE A 65 1.09 -2.13 10.02
C ILE A 65 2.12 -2.98 9.28
N VAL A 66 2.89 -3.81 10.00
CA VAL A 66 3.91 -4.70 9.41
C VAL A 66 3.26 -5.84 8.62
N GLN A 67 2.15 -6.41 9.11
CA GLN A 67 1.50 -7.56 8.49
C GLN A 67 0.60 -7.22 7.30
N GLU A 68 0.00 -6.04 7.28
CA GLU A 68 -0.94 -5.61 6.23
C GLU A 68 -0.24 -5.45 4.85
N TYR A 69 1.09 -5.44 4.80
CA TYR A 69 1.83 -5.36 3.54
C TYR A 69 3.18 -6.10 3.56
N PRO A 70 3.39 -6.96 2.55
CA PRO A 70 4.59 -6.81 1.75
C PRO A 70 4.28 -6.30 0.34
N SER A 71 5.25 -5.54 -0.20
CA SER A 71 5.27 -5.01 -1.56
C SER A 71 4.98 -6.07 -2.63
N GLY A 72 4.13 -5.70 -3.59
CA GLY A 72 3.77 -6.57 -4.73
C GLY A 72 2.51 -7.41 -4.53
N THR A 73 1.81 -7.28 -3.39
CA THR A 73 0.58 -8.05 -3.10
C THR A 73 -0.68 -7.42 -3.70
N LYS A 74 -0.83 -6.09 -3.60
CA LYS A 74 -2.01 -5.34 -4.11
C LYS A 74 -1.68 -4.39 -5.26
N GLN A 75 -0.48 -3.82 -5.28
CA GLN A 75 0.04 -3.00 -6.38
C GLN A 75 1.16 -3.74 -7.10
N SER A 76 1.40 -3.39 -8.37
CA SER A 76 2.56 -3.89 -9.11
C SER A 76 3.84 -3.48 -8.38
N LYS A 77 4.68 -4.46 -8.05
CA LYS A 77 5.96 -4.22 -7.37
C LYS A 77 6.81 -3.23 -8.17
N GLY A 78 7.36 -2.23 -7.49
CA GLY A 78 8.17 -1.17 -8.09
C GLY A 78 7.38 -0.10 -8.84
N SER A 79 6.05 -0.18 -8.89
CA SER A 79 5.22 0.90 -9.41
C SER A 79 5.25 2.13 -8.49
N LEU A 80 4.89 3.29 -9.02
CA LEU A 80 4.78 4.51 -8.22
C LEU A 80 3.80 4.35 -7.05
N LEU A 81 2.67 3.65 -7.27
CA LEU A 81 1.69 3.40 -6.20
C LEU A 81 2.24 2.50 -5.10
N ASP A 82 2.96 1.44 -5.47
CA ASP A 82 3.65 0.57 -4.50
C ASP A 82 4.66 1.36 -3.65
N GLN A 83 5.46 2.22 -4.28
CA GLN A 83 6.43 3.07 -3.58
C GLN A 83 5.75 4.05 -2.61
N LEU A 84 4.62 4.65 -3.00
CA LEU A 84 3.86 5.56 -2.13
C LEU A 84 3.26 4.84 -0.92
N VAL A 85 2.71 3.63 -1.12
CA VAL A 85 2.19 2.80 -0.02
C VAL A 85 3.31 2.41 0.95
N GLU A 86 4.46 1.98 0.44
CA GLU A 86 5.61 1.61 1.27
C GLU A 86 6.19 2.82 2.01
N GLN A 87 6.25 3.99 1.38
CA GLN A 87 6.68 5.23 2.03
C GLN A 87 5.76 5.58 3.22
N GLN A 88 4.44 5.48 3.04
CA GLN A 88 3.48 5.74 4.11
C GLN A 88 3.62 4.70 5.24
N ARG A 89 3.75 3.41 4.89
CA ARG A 89 3.97 2.33 5.87
C ARG A 89 5.23 2.60 6.69
N ALA A 90 6.34 2.90 6.03
CA ALA A 90 7.62 3.20 6.68
C ALA A 90 7.53 4.44 7.59
N SER A 91 6.78 5.48 7.18
CA SER A 91 6.54 6.64 8.05
C SER A 91 5.75 6.26 9.30
N ALA A 92 4.63 5.55 9.13
CA ALA A 92 3.80 5.10 10.24
C ALA A 92 4.59 4.23 11.23
N VAL A 93 5.39 3.27 10.73
CA VAL A 93 6.27 2.43 11.57
C VAL A 93 7.23 3.29 12.39
N ARG A 94 7.95 4.22 11.76
CA ARG A 94 8.92 5.08 12.47
C ARG A 94 8.26 5.89 13.58
N GLU A 95 7.09 6.44 13.32
CA GLU A 95 6.36 7.27 14.29
C GLU A 95 5.84 6.44 15.47
N VAL A 96 5.30 5.25 15.20
CA VAL A 96 4.87 4.33 16.26
C VAL A 96 6.07 3.89 17.11
N LEU A 97 7.21 3.56 16.49
CA LEU A 97 8.43 3.23 17.22
C LEU A 97 8.94 4.38 18.08
N ALA A 98 8.90 5.61 17.58
CA ALA A 98 9.27 6.80 18.35
C ALA A 98 8.35 7.00 19.56
N HIS A 99 7.05 6.79 19.39
CA HIS A 99 6.07 6.84 20.48
C HIS A 99 6.31 5.74 21.52
N LEU A 100 6.52 4.50 21.10
CA LEU A 100 6.78 3.38 22.00
C LEU A 100 8.07 3.60 22.82
N ARG A 101 9.11 4.19 22.24
CA ARG A 101 10.33 4.59 22.99
C ARG A 101 10.01 5.60 24.09
N LYS A 102 9.19 6.59 23.76
CA LYS A 102 8.78 7.64 24.70
C LYS A 102 7.94 7.08 25.84
N GLU A 103 6.96 6.24 25.54
CA GLU A 103 6.04 5.69 26.54
C GLU A 103 6.67 4.60 27.41
N THR A 104 7.54 3.76 26.85
CA THR A 104 8.15 2.65 27.60
C THR A 104 9.50 2.98 28.23
N GLY A 105 10.14 4.08 27.80
CA GLY A 105 11.51 4.44 28.19
C GLY A 105 12.59 3.49 27.67
N LYS A 106 12.24 2.49 26.83
CA LYS A 106 13.19 1.53 26.25
C LYS A 106 13.56 1.93 24.82
N ASN A 107 14.78 1.59 24.41
CA ASN A 107 15.19 1.70 23.01
C ASN A 107 15.63 0.33 22.49
N LEU A 108 14.74 -0.35 21.76
CA LEU A 108 15.00 -1.67 21.16
C LEU A 108 15.51 -1.58 19.71
N GLY A 109 15.87 -0.38 19.24
CA GLY A 109 16.25 -0.16 17.84
C GLY A 109 15.07 0.13 16.92
N ASP A 110 15.34 0.27 15.61
CA ASP A 110 14.38 0.67 14.57
C ASP A 110 13.69 -0.50 13.86
N ASP A 111 14.04 -1.75 14.20
CA ASP A 111 13.37 -2.93 13.64
C ASP A 111 12.04 -3.16 14.39
N PRO A 112 10.88 -3.03 13.72
CA PRO A 112 9.59 -3.24 14.37
C PRO A 112 9.41 -4.68 14.88
N ASN A 113 10.06 -5.67 14.29
CA ASN A 113 9.92 -7.07 14.72
C ASN A 113 10.48 -7.29 16.13
N ILE A 114 11.56 -6.60 16.50
CA ILE A 114 12.14 -6.69 17.85
C ILE A 114 11.14 -6.20 18.89
N TRP A 115 10.43 -5.10 18.61
CA TRP A 115 9.39 -4.55 19.49
C TRP A 115 8.21 -5.52 19.62
N ILE A 116 7.75 -6.08 18.50
CA ILE A 116 6.68 -7.08 18.46
C ILE A 116 7.10 -8.30 19.29
N GLU A 117 8.25 -8.90 19.04
CA GLU A 117 8.72 -10.07 19.79
C GLU A 117 8.88 -9.82 21.29
N THR A 118 9.32 -8.61 21.67
CA THR A 118 9.55 -8.24 23.07
C THR A 118 8.25 -8.09 23.85
N TYR A 119 7.21 -7.55 23.23
CA TYR A 119 5.98 -7.16 23.93
C TYR A 119 4.75 -8.03 23.59
N SER A 120 4.78 -8.82 22.52
CA SER A 120 3.72 -9.77 22.16
C SER A 120 3.79 -11.11 22.92
N LYS A 121 4.83 -11.33 23.74
CA LYS A 121 5.03 -12.57 24.51
C LYS A 121 4.37 -12.60 25.90
N ASN A 122 3.51 -11.65 26.23
CA ASN A 122 2.73 -11.63 27.48
C ASN A 122 1.23 -11.62 27.21
#